data_AF-A0A2G6J165-F1
#
_entry.id   AF-A0A2G6J165-F1
#
_cell.length_a   1.000
_cell.length_b   1.000
_cell.length_c   1.000
_cell.angle_alpha   90.00
_cell.angle_beta   90.00
_cell.angle_gamma   90.00
#
_symmetry.space_group_name_H-M   'P 1'
#
loop_
_entity.id
_entity.type
_entity.pdbx_description
1 polymer ?
#
loop_
_entity_poly.entity_id
_entity_poly.type
_entity_poly.pdbx_seq_one_letter_code
_entity_poly.pdbx_strand_id
1 'polypeptide(L)'
;MMRSQRSSLLLLALTAALVLPACPKKKKVKAQLYFKDLTIPLGQKVKIAKDISLNKATGGESIVRAVVAPDFDRDDLDRLMRSFYRQVKGREGFKVGKSVGKIDIRFYSSEAKAEAEGDDWLASVQRATASGEPKMVNKQKLPLLKWAKKAMGPLPQYTKEKPRLLADAEKLALEIRLPFVKDDGSGDPVDKMTYKRIARAFASSVMVMFDKIEQLKRLTLVGTHKGKQVFKIWLSRQQATELNIRKVEESLGAFDGKLMTKLVNKQISDKKFTKLKDKQRAKVYKEVFARLPKEQVEINKKLLDK
;
A
#
# COMPACT_ATOMS: atom_id res chain seq x y z
N MET A 1 -43.23 74.29 -38.35
CA MET A 1 -42.94 75.73 -38.49
C MET A 1 -43.07 76.38 -37.12
N MET A 2 -41.97 76.64 -36.42
CA MET A 2 -41.77 77.85 -35.62
C MET A 2 -40.33 77.85 -35.08
N ARG A 3 -39.62 78.91 -35.44
CA ARG A 3 -38.24 79.24 -35.06
C ARG A 3 -38.24 79.85 -33.66
N SER A 4 -37.20 79.60 -32.86
CA SER A 4 -36.70 80.56 -31.87
C SER A 4 -35.31 80.11 -31.39
N GLN A 5 -34.24 80.69 -31.95
CA GLN A 5 -33.36 81.69 -31.35
C GLN A 5 -32.25 81.12 -30.44
N ARG A 6 -31.05 81.12 -31.05
CA ARG A 6 -29.71 81.44 -30.53
C ARG A 6 -29.61 81.80 -29.04
N SER A 7 -28.61 81.24 -28.36
CA SER A 7 -27.63 82.03 -27.60
C SER A 7 -26.37 81.21 -27.34
N SER A 8 -25.27 81.70 -27.90
CA SER A 8 -23.90 81.29 -27.60
C SER A 8 -23.54 81.75 -26.18
N LEU A 9 -23.03 80.86 -25.35
CA LEU A 9 -22.17 81.24 -24.23
C LEU A 9 -20.99 80.28 -24.17
N LEU A 10 -19.83 80.79 -24.59
CA LEU A 10 -18.53 80.28 -24.19
C LEU A 10 -18.42 80.49 -22.67
N LEU A 11 -18.16 79.42 -21.91
CA LEU A 11 -17.59 79.52 -20.57
C LEU A 11 -16.29 78.71 -20.54
N LEU A 12 -15.17 79.44 -20.55
CA LEU A 12 -13.90 78.97 -20.01
C LEU A 12 -14.11 78.73 -18.51
N ALA A 13 -13.85 77.51 -18.03
CA ALA A 13 -13.69 77.25 -16.60
C ALA A 13 -12.61 76.20 -16.37
N LEU A 14 -11.42 76.72 -16.08
CA LEU A 14 -10.42 76.22 -15.12
C LEU A 14 -10.42 74.72 -14.80
N THR A 15 -9.37 74.07 -15.31
CA THR A 15 -8.73 72.88 -14.74
C THR A 15 -8.50 73.01 -13.24
N ALA A 16 -9.28 72.30 -12.43
CA ALA A 16 -8.92 71.93 -11.06
C ALA A 16 -8.60 70.43 -11.04
N ALA A 17 -7.32 70.10 -11.16
CA ALA A 17 -6.82 68.75 -10.93
C ALA A 17 -6.99 68.42 -9.44
N LEU A 18 -8.07 67.71 -9.10
CA LEU A 18 -8.21 67.03 -7.82
C LEU A 18 -7.19 65.89 -7.78
N VAL A 19 -6.01 66.18 -7.21
CA VAL A 19 -5.08 65.16 -6.73
C VAL A 19 -5.78 64.46 -5.56
N LEU A 20 -6.50 63.38 -5.86
CA LEU A 20 -6.86 62.40 -4.86
C LEU A 20 -5.55 61.92 -4.22
N PRO A 21 -5.39 61.96 -2.88
CA PRO A 21 -4.30 61.26 -2.26
C PRO A 21 -4.54 59.78 -2.57
N ALA A 22 -3.75 59.25 -3.51
CA ALA A 22 -3.64 57.83 -3.76
C ALA A 22 -3.15 57.21 -2.46
N CYS A 23 -4.11 56.79 -1.63
CA CYS A 23 -3.86 56.10 -0.38
C CYS A 23 -3.00 54.90 -0.76
N PRO A 24 -1.71 54.86 -0.38
CA PRO A 24 -0.85 53.78 -0.79
C PRO A 24 -1.47 52.53 -0.17
N LYS A 25 -2.00 51.63 -1.01
CA LYS A 25 -2.37 50.30 -0.59
C LYS A 25 -1.10 49.71 0.01
N LYS A 26 -0.95 49.81 1.33
CA LYS A 26 0.10 49.13 2.10
C LYS A 26 -0.07 47.66 1.73
N LYS A 27 0.73 47.18 0.78
CA LYS A 27 0.98 45.76 0.61
C LYS A 27 1.46 45.33 2.00
N LYS A 28 0.57 44.70 2.77
CA LYS A 28 0.96 43.97 3.98
C LYS A 28 1.87 42.86 3.47
N VAL A 29 3.16 43.16 3.40
CA VAL A 29 4.20 42.16 3.21
C VAL A 29 4.04 41.25 4.42
N LYS A 30 3.42 40.09 4.20
CA LYS A 30 3.34 39.06 5.24
C LYS A 30 4.79 38.67 5.49
N ALA A 31 5.31 39.02 6.66
CA ALA A 31 6.67 38.64 7.04
C ALA A 31 6.79 37.12 6.90
N GLN A 32 7.61 36.70 5.94
CA GLN A 32 8.00 35.31 5.81
C GLN A 32 8.90 35.01 7.01
N LEU A 33 8.51 34.01 7.78
CA LEU A 33 9.28 33.57 8.92
C LEU A 33 10.26 32.49 8.43
N TYR A 34 11.53 32.64 8.79
CA TYR A 34 12.55 31.63 8.54
C TYR A 34 12.51 30.61 9.68
N PHE A 35 12.35 29.33 9.32
CA PHE A 35 12.35 28.21 10.26
C PHE A 35 13.46 27.25 9.91
N LYS A 36 13.79 26.37 10.86
CA LYS A 36 14.67 25.23 10.59
C LYS A 36 14.13 24.43 9.39
N ASP A 37 15.02 24.08 8.47
CA ASP A 37 14.71 23.25 7.32
C ASP A 37 14.11 21.91 7.73
N LEU A 38 13.23 21.40 6.88
CA LEU A 38 12.65 20.07 7.08
C LEU A 38 13.76 19.02 7.02
N THR A 39 13.84 18.23 8.09
CA THR A 39 14.72 17.08 8.14
C THR A 39 14.11 15.96 7.32
N ILE A 40 14.78 15.60 6.23
CA ILE A 40 14.41 14.47 5.40
C ILE A 40 14.91 13.20 6.09
N PRO A 41 14.06 12.17 6.32
CA PRO A 41 14.50 10.91 6.89
C PRO A 41 15.66 10.29 6.10
N LEU A 42 16.62 9.68 6.79
CA LEU A 42 17.80 9.07 6.18
C LEU A 42 17.41 8.09 5.05
N GLY A 43 18.11 8.19 3.92
CA GLY A 43 17.91 7.34 2.74
C GLY A 43 16.74 7.75 1.83
N GLN A 44 15.97 8.77 2.18
CA GLN A 44 14.86 9.24 1.36
C GLN A 44 15.28 10.33 0.37
N LYS A 45 14.98 10.12 -0.92
CA LYS A 45 15.21 11.10 -1.99
C LYS A 45 13.99 12.03 -2.10
N VAL A 46 14.01 13.10 -1.31
CA VAL A 46 12.97 14.12 -1.28
C VAL A 46 13.61 15.49 -1.52
N LYS A 47 13.02 16.31 -2.39
CA LYS A 47 13.41 17.71 -2.58
C LYS A 47 12.28 18.61 -2.10
N ILE A 48 12.61 19.63 -1.31
CA ILE A 48 11.64 20.64 -0.92
C ILE A 48 11.58 21.69 -2.04
N ALA A 49 10.46 21.75 -2.77
CA ALA A 49 10.25 22.71 -3.85
C ALA A 49 9.77 24.06 -3.29
N LYS A 50 8.96 24.02 -2.23
CA LYS A 50 8.42 25.22 -1.57
C LYS A 50 8.24 24.97 -0.09
N ASP A 51 8.70 25.89 0.72
CA ASP A 51 8.47 25.91 2.15
C ASP A 51 8.25 27.34 2.60
N ILE A 52 6.98 27.69 2.80
CA ILE A 52 6.59 29.03 3.17
C ILE A 52 5.77 28.94 4.44
N SER A 53 6.16 29.74 5.43
CA SER A 53 5.44 29.86 6.67
C SER A 53 5.20 31.33 6.98
N LEU A 54 3.92 31.69 7.19
CA LEU A 54 3.43 33.05 7.27
C LEU A 54 2.80 33.30 8.64
N ASN A 55 3.12 34.43 9.24
CA ASN A 55 2.44 34.89 10.44
C ASN A 55 1.14 35.62 10.05
N LYS A 56 -0.04 35.09 10.41
CA LYS A 56 -1.32 35.77 10.21
C LYS A 56 -1.95 36.13 11.55
N ALA A 57 -2.81 37.15 11.54
CA ALA A 57 -3.58 37.55 12.72
C ALA A 57 -4.40 36.39 13.32
N THR A 58 -4.90 35.51 12.45
CA THR A 58 -5.70 34.32 12.77
C THR A 58 -4.87 33.07 13.14
N GLY A 59 -3.54 33.19 13.22
CA GLY A 59 -2.62 32.07 13.48
C GLY A 59 -1.60 31.85 12.35
N GLY A 60 -0.55 31.04 12.60
CA GLY A 60 0.43 30.70 11.58
C GLY A 60 -0.17 29.89 10.44
N GLU A 61 0.30 30.09 9.21
CA GLU A 61 0.02 29.20 8.07
C GLU A 61 1.33 28.67 7.52
N SER A 62 1.42 27.35 7.31
CA SER A 62 2.57 26.70 6.69
C SER A 62 2.16 25.93 5.45
N ILE A 63 2.83 26.22 4.35
CA ILE A 63 2.65 25.59 3.04
C ILE A 63 3.96 24.92 2.67
N VAL A 64 3.91 23.60 2.47
CA VAL A 64 5.05 22.80 2.04
C VAL A 64 4.70 22.08 0.74
N ARG A 65 5.62 22.12 -0.22
CA ARG A 65 5.57 21.35 -1.46
C ARG A 65 6.85 20.54 -1.55
N ALA A 66 6.70 19.23 -1.61
CA ALA A 66 7.82 18.30 -1.67
C ALA A 66 7.73 17.47 -2.94
N VAL A 67 8.87 17.24 -3.56
CA VAL A 67 9.04 16.34 -4.70
C VAL A 67 9.65 15.06 -4.17
N VAL A 68 9.00 13.93 -4.45
CA VAL A 68 9.47 12.61 -4.05
C VAL A 68 9.93 11.84 -5.28
N ALA A 69 10.93 10.98 -5.09
CA ALA A 69 11.39 10.08 -6.12
C ALA A 69 10.26 9.11 -6.57
N PRO A 70 10.29 8.64 -7.84
CA PRO A 70 9.21 7.83 -8.41
C PRO A 70 9.06 6.44 -7.78
N ASP A 71 10.05 5.98 -7.02
CA ASP A 71 10.06 4.69 -6.31
C ASP A 71 9.38 4.72 -4.94
N PHE A 72 8.87 5.88 -4.49
CA PHE A 72 8.09 5.98 -3.26
C PHE A 72 6.78 5.21 -3.38
N ASP A 73 6.64 4.17 -2.56
CA ASP A 73 5.37 3.51 -2.38
C ASP A 73 4.47 4.20 -1.34
N ARG A 74 3.24 3.68 -1.22
CA ARG A 74 2.24 4.23 -0.31
C ARG A 74 2.71 4.28 1.14
N ASP A 75 3.39 3.25 1.64
CA ASP A 75 3.83 3.15 3.03
C ASP A 75 4.96 4.16 3.32
N ASP A 76 5.89 4.28 2.37
CA ASP A 76 6.99 5.23 2.45
C ASP A 76 6.47 6.67 2.46
N LEU A 77 5.44 6.94 1.66
CA LEU A 77 4.81 8.25 1.59
C LEU A 77 3.93 8.54 2.83
N ASP A 78 3.22 7.56 3.39
CA ASP A 78 2.47 7.71 4.65
C ASP A 78 3.41 8.04 5.83
N ARG A 79 4.57 7.37 5.89
CA ARG A 79 5.61 7.66 6.89
C ARG A 79 6.18 9.06 6.72
N LEU A 80 6.45 9.47 5.49
CA LEU A 80 6.96 10.81 5.17
C LEU A 80 5.93 11.90 5.53
N MET A 81 4.66 11.72 5.16
CA MET A 81 3.56 12.63 5.51
C MET A 81 3.47 12.86 7.03
N ARG A 82 3.50 11.78 7.82
CA ARG A 82 3.47 11.88 9.29
C ARG A 82 4.72 12.57 9.85
N SER A 83 5.88 12.32 9.26
CA SER A 83 7.13 12.99 9.63
C SER A 83 7.05 14.50 9.38
N PHE A 84 6.71 14.92 8.15
CA PHE A 84 6.62 16.32 7.78
C PHE A 84 5.55 17.05 8.59
N TYR A 85 4.40 16.42 8.81
CA TYR A 85 3.37 16.99 9.66
C TYR A 85 3.86 17.27 11.08
N ARG A 86 4.58 16.33 11.71
CA ARG A 86 5.15 16.52 13.06
C ARG A 86 6.14 17.69 13.08
N GLN A 87 7.02 17.77 12.09
CA GLN A 87 8.02 18.83 12.01
C GLN A 87 7.38 20.21 11.78
N VAL A 88 6.44 20.32 10.83
CA VAL A 88 5.74 21.58 10.55
C VAL A 88 4.89 22.01 11.74
N LYS A 89 4.16 21.08 12.38
CA LYS A 89 3.35 21.36 13.57
C LYS A 89 4.20 21.90 14.73
N GLY A 90 5.44 21.42 14.87
CA GLY A 90 6.38 21.82 15.92
C GLY A 90 7.20 23.07 15.62
N ARG A 91 6.91 23.80 14.54
CA ARG A 91 7.64 25.04 14.23
C ARG A 91 7.36 26.13 15.26
N GLU A 92 8.43 26.67 15.82
CA GLU A 92 8.46 27.78 16.77
C GLU A 92 8.80 29.09 16.04
N GLY A 93 8.31 30.24 16.52
CA GLY A 93 8.58 31.56 15.89
C GLY A 93 7.33 32.27 15.36
N PHE A 94 6.14 31.66 15.48
CA PHE A 94 4.88 32.37 15.35
C PHE A 94 4.64 33.23 16.60
N LYS A 95 3.81 34.29 16.51
CA LYS A 95 3.61 35.24 17.63
C LYS A 95 3.36 34.50 18.95
N VAL A 96 4.02 34.96 20.01
CA VAL A 96 4.14 34.33 21.33
C VAL A 96 2.84 33.63 21.77
N GLY A 97 2.94 32.33 22.04
CA GLY A 97 1.81 31.46 22.47
C GLY A 97 1.01 30.82 21.33
N LYS A 98 1.32 31.07 20.05
CA LYS A 98 0.59 30.50 18.91
C LYS A 98 1.43 29.47 18.16
N SER A 99 0.86 28.30 17.88
CA SER A 99 1.42 27.29 16.97
C SER A 99 0.94 27.54 15.52
N VAL A 100 1.44 26.76 14.56
CA VAL A 100 0.92 26.78 13.19
C VAL A 100 -0.59 26.45 13.22
N GLY A 101 -1.44 27.38 12.84
CA GLY A 101 -2.89 27.13 12.75
C GLY A 101 -3.23 26.26 11.56
N LYS A 102 -2.85 26.71 10.37
CA LYS A 102 -3.17 26.04 9.10
C LYS A 102 -1.93 25.37 8.50
N ILE A 103 -2.05 24.09 8.14
CA ILE A 103 -0.98 23.31 7.50
C ILE A 103 -1.51 22.79 6.16
N ASP A 104 -0.72 22.98 5.10
CA ASP A 104 -0.96 22.36 3.79
C ASP A 104 0.36 21.83 3.22
N ILE A 105 0.56 20.53 3.33
CA ILE A 105 1.73 19.81 2.83
C ILE A 105 1.28 18.97 1.64
N ARG A 106 1.91 19.12 0.48
CA ARG A 106 1.62 18.32 -0.72
C ARG A 106 2.87 17.70 -1.30
N PHE A 107 2.76 16.46 -1.75
CA PHE A 107 3.84 15.65 -2.32
C PHE A 107 3.59 15.43 -3.81
N TYR A 108 4.60 15.64 -4.65
CA TYR A 108 4.51 15.58 -6.11
C TYR A 108 5.57 14.65 -6.70
N SER A 109 5.33 14.17 -7.92
CA SER A 109 6.28 13.32 -8.65
C SER A 109 7.39 14.11 -9.36
N SER A 110 7.27 15.43 -9.48
CA SER A 110 8.26 16.29 -10.14
C SER A 110 8.16 17.74 -9.66
N GLU A 111 9.24 18.50 -9.88
CA GLU A 111 9.32 19.93 -9.55
C GLU A 111 8.30 20.76 -10.33
N ALA A 112 8.21 20.55 -11.65
CA ALA A 112 7.24 21.24 -12.50
C ALA A 112 5.80 21.11 -11.99
N LYS A 113 5.40 19.92 -11.49
CA LYS A 113 4.07 19.73 -10.90
C LYS A 113 3.91 20.42 -9.55
N ALA A 114 4.98 20.47 -8.75
CA ALA A 114 4.98 21.16 -7.47
C ALA A 114 4.86 22.69 -7.65
N GLU A 115 5.49 23.24 -8.70
CA GLU A 115 5.45 24.66 -9.07
C GLU A 115 4.11 25.07 -9.69
N ALA A 116 3.48 24.21 -10.49
CA ALA A 116 2.18 24.48 -11.10
C ALA A 116 1.02 24.58 -10.09
N GLU A 117 1.23 24.14 -8.84
CA GLU A 117 0.24 24.14 -7.74
C GLU A 117 -1.09 23.42 -8.04
N GLY A 118 -1.12 22.55 -9.04
CA GLY A 118 -2.31 21.78 -9.42
C GLY A 118 -2.68 20.67 -8.43
N ASP A 119 -3.79 20.00 -8.74
CA ASP A 119 -4.34 18.87 -7.95
C ASP A 119 -3.69 17.50 -8.26
N ASP A 120 -2.66 17.49 -9.09
CA ASP A 120 -1.83 16.33 -9.47
C ASP A 120 -0.80 15.93 -8.40
N TRP A 121 -1.10 16.18 -7.14
CA TRP A 121 -0.32 15.69 -6.01
C TRP A 121 -0.53 14.19 -5.79
N LEU A 122 0.52 13.50 -5.32
CA LEU A 122 0.53 12.08 -4.97
C LEU A 122 -0.05 11.84 -3.57
N ALA A 123 0.26 12.74 -2.63
CA ALA A 123 -0.30 12.72 -1.30
C ALA A 123 -0.37 14.13 -0.70
N SER A 124 -1.20 14.31 0.32
CA SER A 124 -1.40 15.58 0.99
C SER A 124 -1.69 15.42 2.48
N VAL A 125 -1.21 16.38 3.28
CA VAL A 125 -1.61 16.58 4.67
C VAL A 125 -2.17 17.98 4.82
N GLN A 126 -3.43 18.08 5.24
CA GLN A 126 -4.13 19.35 5.43
C GLN A 126 -4.68 19.45 6.84
N ARG A 127 -4.48 20.60 7.48
CA ARG A 127 -5.10 20.94 8.76
C ARG A 127 -5.59 22.38 8.69
N ALA A 128 -6.88 22.59 8.94
CA ALA A 128 -7.51 23.91 8.81
C ALA A 128 -7.27 24.82 10.02
N THR A 129 -7.21 24.25 11.23
CA THR A 129 -7.07 24.97 12.50
C THR A 129 -6.09 24.27 13.45
N ALA A 130 -5.54 24.99 14.43
CA ALA A 130 -4.55 24.43 15.36
C ALA A 130 -5.09 23.23 16.16
N SER A 131 -6.37 23.26 16.52
CA SER A 131 -7.10 22.22 17.26
C SER A 131 -7.66 21.11 16.37
N GLY A 132 -7.68 21.28 15.06
CA GLY A 132 -8.23 20.30 14.13
C GLY A 132 -7.30 19.11 13.90
N GLU A 133 -7.89 17.94 13.61
CA GLU A 133 -7.14 16.78 13.15
C GLU A 133 -6.60 16.98 11.72
N PRO A 134 -5.41 16.45 11.40
CA PRO A 134 -4.90 16.50 10.04
C PRO A 134 -5.65 15.51 9.15
N LYS A 135 -6.19 16.00 8.03
CA LYS A 135 -6.66 15.16 6.92
C LYS A 135 -5.45 14.73 6.10
N MET A 136 -5.14 13.44 6.11
CA MET A 136 -4.09 12.83 5.28
C MET A 136 -4.72 12.06 4.13
N VAL A 137 -4.26 12.31 2.90
CA VAL A 137 -4.75 11.62 1.70
C VAL A 137 -3.55 11.10 0.92
N ASN A 138 -3.56 9.81 0.58
CA ASN A 138 -2.51 9.17 -0.19
C ASN A 138 -3.12 8.46 -1.42
N LYS A 139 -2.78 8.95 -2.62
CA LYS A 139 -3.26 8.42 -3.91
C LYS A 139 -2.37 7.30 -4.46
N GLN A 140 -1.26 6.96 -3.80
CA GLN A 140 -0.40 5.86 -4.24
C GLN A 140 -1.11 4.50 -4.14
N LYS A 141 -0.82 3.63 -5.11
CA LYS A 141 -1.30 2.25 -5.11
C LYS A 141 -0.70 1.50 -3.92
N LEU A 142 -1.46 0.57 -3.36
CA LEU A 142 -0.99 -0.27 -2.25
C LEU A 142 0.19 -1.13 -2.72
N PRO A 143 1.28 -1.22 -1.94
CA PRO A 143 2.48 -1.97 -2.31
C PRO A 143 2.31 -3.48 -2.06
N LEU A 144 1.24 -4.05 -2.62
CA LEU A 144 0.82 -5.43 -2.37
C LEU A 144 1.93 -6.45 -2.67
N LEU A 145 2.73 -6.20 -3.72
CA LEU A 145 3.87 -7.06 -4.05
C LEU A 145 4.98 -7.00 -2.99
N LYS A 146 5.27 -5.82 -2.42
CA LYS A 146 6.24 -5.64 -1.32
C LYS A 146 5.76 -6.38 -0.08
N TRP A 147 4.47 -6.26 0.25
CA TRP A 147 3.85 -6.98 1.37
C TRP A 147 3.91 -8.50 1.17
N ALA A 148 3.59 -9.00 -0.03
CA ALA A 148 3.68 -10.42 -0.36
C ALA A 148 5.10 -10.97 -0.24
N LYS A 149 6.11 -10.25 -0.75
CA LYS A 149 7.52 -10.63 -0.58
C LYS A 149 7.92 -10.68 0.89
N LYS A 150 7.54 -9.65 1.67
CA LYS A 150 7.78 -9.61 3.11
C LYS A 150 7.06 -10.74 3.86
N ALA A 151 5.86 -11.08 3.43
CA ALA A 151 5.05 -12.13 4.05
C ALA A 151 5.68 -13.53 3.88
N MET A 152 6.17 -13.84 2.68
CA MET A 152 6.87 -15.10 2.39
C MET A 152 8.21 -15.22 3.12
N GLY A 153 8.84 -14.10 3.47
CA GLY A 153 10.19 -14.09 4.02
C GLY A 153 11.27 -14.39 2.97
N PRO A 154 12.49 -14.73 3.39
CA PRO A 154 13.57 -15.07 2.47
C PRO A 154 13.22 -16.34 1.71
N LEU A 155 13.14 -16.24 0.38
CA LEU A 155 12.98 -17.40 -0.48
C LEU A 155 14.31 -18.15 -0.59
N PRO A 156 14.29 -19.50 -0.65
CA PRO A 156 15.49 -20.26 -0.99
C PRO A 156 16.10 -19.77 -2.30
N GLN A 157 17.44 -19.80 -2.38
CA GLN A 157 18.15 -19.46 -3.62
C GLN A 157 18.02 -20.61 -4.61
N TYR A 158 16.95 -20.63 -5.39
CA TYR A 158 16.81 -21.58 -6.48
C TYR A 158 17.69 -21.17 -7.66
N THR A 159 18.46 -22.12 -8.21
CA THR A 159 19.33 -21.86 -9.36
C THR A 159 18.59 -21.91 -10.70
N LYS A 160 17.48 -22.67 -10.79
CA LYS A 160 16.71 -22.88 -12.03
C LYS A 160 15.31 -22.24 -11.97
N GLU A 161 14.32 -22.94 -11.42
CA GLU A 161 12.94 -22.45 -11.33
C GLU A 161 12.68 -21.73 -10.00
N LYS A 162 12.20 -20.47 -10.07
CA LYS A 162 11.92 -19.61 -8.91
C LYS A 162 10.42 -19.36 -8.74
N PRO A 163 9.91 -19.29 -7.50
CA PRO A 163 8.57 -18.79 -7.23
C PRO A 163 8.36 -17.40 -7.84
N ARG A 164 7.17 -17.16 -8.40
CA ARG A 164 6.79 -15.84 -8.94
C ARG A 164 5.57 -15.31 -8.21
N LEU A 165 5.59 -14.01 -7.95
CA LEU A 165 4.48 -13.26 -7.37
C LEU A 165 3.98 -12.25 -8.38
N LEU A 166 2.67 -12.25 -8.62
CA LEU A 166 1.98 -11.25 -9.42
C LEU A 166 0.93 -10.58 -8.54
N ALA A 167 0.96 -9.26 -8.47
CA ALA A 167 0.04 -8.48 -7.63
C ALA A 167 -0.82 -7.58 -8.50
N ASP A 168 -2.13 -7.61 -8.24
CA ASP A 168 -3.10 -6.67 -8.77
C ASP A 168 -3.56 -5.78 -7.61
N ALA A 169 -2.97 -4.58 -7.52
CA ALA A 169 -3.22 -3.65 -6.43
C ALA A 169 -4.64 -3.05 -6.47
N GLU A 170 -5.27 -3.00 -7.63
CA GLU A 170 -6.63 -2.44 -7.80
C GLU A 170 -7.68 -3.44 -7.32
N LYS A 171 -7.50 -4.72 -7.67
CA LYS A 171 -8.40 -5.80 -7.22
C LYS A 171 -8.02 -6.38 -5.86
N LEU A 172 -6.92 -5.90 -5.26
CA LEU A 172 -6.35 -6.45 -4.03
C LEU A 172 -6.16 -7.96 -4.11
N ALA A 173 -5.61 -8.41 -5.24
CA ALA A 173 -5.45 -9.81 -5.57
C ALA A 173 -3.97 -10.17 -5.75
N LEU A 174 -3.60 -11.35 -5.27
CA LEU A 174 -2.25 -11.89 -5.38
C LEU A 174 -2.30 -13.25 -6.08
N GLU A 175 -1.43 -13.46 -7.05
CA GLU A 175 -1.15 -14.77 -7.63
C GLU A 175 0.26 -15.21 -7.26
N ILE A 176 0.36 -16.43 -6.72
CA ILE A 176 1.62 -17.08 -6.37
C ILE A 176 1.81 -18.28 -7.28
N ARG A 177 2.89 -18.27 -8.06
CA ARG A 177 3.33 -19.41 -8.85
C ARG A 177 4.44 -20.14 -8.12
N LEU A 178 4.20 -21.38 -7.75
CA LEU A 178 5.09 -22.23 -6.95
C LEU A 178 5.61 -23.40 -7.80
N PRO A 179 6.88 -23.38 -8.23
CA PRO A 179 7.49 -24.55 -8.84
C PRO A 179 7.79 -25.61 -7.77
N PHE A 180 7.37 -26.84 -8.01
CA PHE A 180 7.67 -27.99 -7.16
C PHE A 180 9.05 -28.54 -7.47
N VAL A 181 10.04 -27.96 -6.78
CA VAL A 181 11.45 -28.33 -6.86
C VAL A 181 11.92 -29.05 -5.60
N LYS A 182 13.08 -29.71 -5.67
CA LYS A 182 13.75 -30.35 -4.55
C LYS A 182 14.15 -29.30 -3.51
N ASP A 183 14.10 -29.72 -2.24
CA ASP A 183 14.38 -28.85 -1.09
C ASP A 183 15.91 -28.68 -0.84
N ASP A 184 16.75 -29.14 -1.76
CA ASP A 184 18.22 -29.08 -1.72
C ASP A 184 18.81 -27.81 -2.37
N GLY A 185 17.97 -26.89 -2.84
CA GLY A 185 18.38 -25.65 -3.49
C GLY A 185 18.79 -25.80 -4.96
N SER A 186 18.84 -27.02 -5.50
CA SER A 186 19.16 -27.29 -6.91
C SER A 186 18.17 -26.65 -7.90
N GLY A 187 16.96 -26.36 -7.44
CA GLY A 187 15.85 -25.94 -8.31
C GLY A 187 15.41 -27.05 -9.27
N ASP A 188 15.88 -28.29 -9.09
CA ASP A 188 15.45 -29.41 -9.91
C ASP A 188 14.03 -29.84 -9.52
N PRO A 189 13.17 -30.24 -10.48
CA PRO A 189 11.83 -30.73 -10.16
C PRO A 189 11.88 -31.91 -9.18
N VAL A 190 10.91 -31.96 -8.26
CA VAL A 190 10.74 -33.15 -7.42
C VAL A 190 10.47 -34.38 -8.29
N ASP A 191 10.97 -35.55 -7.87
CA ASP A 191 10.77 -36.76 -8.67
C ASP A 191 9.29 -37.15 -8.75
N LYS A 192 8.59 -36.96 -7.62
CA LYS A 192 7.19 -37.33 -7.44
C LYS A 192 6.32 -36.17 -6.99
N MET A 193 5.23 -35.98 -7.71
CA MET A 193 4.24 -34.96 -7.40
C MET A 193 3.03 -35.61 -6.73
N THR A 194 2.76 -35.22 -5.49
CA THR A 194 1.71 -35.85 -4.68
C THR A 194 0.67 -34.85 -4.24
N TYR A 195 -0.54 -35.33 -3.96
CA TYR A 195 -1.62 -34.50 -3.44
C TYR A 195 -1.24 -33.81 -2.12
N LYS A 196 -0.41 -34.46 -1.29
CA LYS A 196 0.14 -33.88 -0.05
C LYS A 196 0.94 -32.61 -0.31
N ARG A 197 1.73 -32.56 -1.40
CA ARG A 197 2.49 -31.35 -1.75
C ARG A 197 1.57 -30.20 -2.12
N ILE A 198 0.49 -30.47 -2.86
CA ILE A 198 -0.57 -29.48 -3.16
C ILE A 198 -1.21 -28.98 -1.88
N ALA A 199 -1.68 -29.88 -1.03
CA ALA A 199 -2.32 -29.56 0.24
C ALA A 199 -1.43 -28.68 1.12
N ARG A 200 -0.15 -29.03 1.26
CA ARG A 200 0.81 -28.25 2.06
C ARG A 200 1.04 -26.86 1.48
N ALA A 201 1.29 -26.76 0.17
CA ALA A 201 1.51 -25.49 -0.52
C ALA A 201 0.28 -24.58 -0.42
N PHE A 202 -0.91 -25.15 -0.57
CA PHE A 202 -2.17 -24.44 -0.39
C PHE A 202 -2.31 -23.92 1.05
N ALA A 203 -2.19 -24.79 2.04
CA ALA A 203 -2.38 -24.46 3.44
C ALA A 203 -1.43 -23.34 3.90
N SER A 204 -0.14 -23.51 3.64
CA SER A 204 0.89 -22.55 4.05
C SER A 204 0.67 -21.20 3.38
N SER A 205 0.40 -21.18 2.08
CA SER A 205 0.24 -19.93 1.34
C SER A 205 -1.03 -19.18 1.77
N VAL A 206 -2.15 -19.88 1.95
CA VAL A 206 -3.41 -19.28 2.39
C VAL A 206 -3.25 -18.64 3.77
N MET A 207 -2.71 -19.39 4.74
CA MET A 207 -2.48 -18.87 6.09
C MET A 207 -1.51 -17.69 6.08
N VAL A 208 -0.32 -17.84 5.48
CA VAL A 208 0.70 -16.78 5.49
C VAL A 208 0.20 -15.49 4.83
N MET A 209 -0.49 -15.59 3.69
CA MET A 209 -0.88 -14.40 2.93
C MET A 209 -2.04 -13.67 3.60
N PHE A 210 -3.09 -14.37 3.99
CA PHE A 210 -4.24 -13.71 4.62
C PHE A 210 -3.95 -13.27 6.07
N ASP A 211 -3.04 -13.93 6.79
CA ASP A 211 -2.65 -13.50 8.14
C ASP A 211 -1.75 -12.26 8.10
N LYS A 212 -0.86 -12.14 7.11
CA LYS A 212 0.13 -11.05 7.04
C LYS A 212 -0.27 -9.85 6.18
N ILE A 213 -1.28 -10.00 5.31
CA ILE A 213 -1.71 -8.95 4.38
C ILE A 213 -3.20 -8.69 4.55
N GLU A 214 -3.58 -7.93 5.56
CA GLU A 214 -4.97 -7.66 5.94
C GLU A 214 -5.86 -7.22 4.77
N GLN A 215 -5.34 -6.35 3.90
CA GLN A 215 -6.07 -5.78 2.77
C GLN A 215 -6.26 -6.76 1.61
N LEU A 216 -5.58 -7.92 1.60
CA LEU A 216 -5.70 -8.91 0.53
C LEU A 216 -7.13 -9.47 0.47
N LYS A 217 -7.77 -9.33 -0.69
CA LYS A 217 -9.13 -9.82 -0.95
C LYS A 217 -9.15 -11.19 -1.61
N ARG A 218 -8.21 -11.48 -2.50
CA ARG A 218 -8.17 -12.73 -3.28
C ARG A 218 -6.74 -13.27 -3.42
N LEU A 219 -6.60 -14.58 -3.25
CA LEU A 219 -5.37 -15.31 -3.47
C LEU A 219 -5.56 -16.34 -4.59
N THR A 220 -4.63 -16.41 -5.52
CA THR A 220 -4.54 -17.46 -6.54
C THR A 220 -3.22 -18.19 -6.34
N LEU A 221 -3.26 -19.51 -6.29
CA LEU A 221 -2.10 -20.37 -6.14
C LEU A 221 -2.00 -21.26 -7.37
N VAL A 222 -0.86 -21.19 -8.05
CA VAL A 222 -0.57 -21.99 -9.23
C VAL A 222 0.64 -22.85 -8.93
N GLY A 223 0.48 -24.16 -8.92
CA GLY A 223 1.59 -25.10 -8.77
C GLY A 223 2.08 -25.60 -10.12
N THR A 224 3.39 -25.56 -10.34
CA THR A 224 4.01 -26.10 -11.56
C THR A 224 4.96 -27.24 -11.22
N HIS A 225 5.01 -28.26 -12.08
CA HIS A 225 5.95 -29.38 -11.99
C HIS A 225 6.45 -29.69 -13.39
N LYS A 226 7.78 -29.68 -13.57
CA LYS A 226 8.43 -29.87 -14.88
C LYS A 226 7.83 -28.92 -15.94
N GLY A 227 7.68 -27.65 -15.60
CA GLY A 227 7.07 -26.63 -16.46
C GLY A 227 5.55 -26.74 -16.71
N LYS A 228 4.87 -27.79 -16.23
CA LYS A 228 3.43 -27.99 -16.43
C LYS A 228 2.62 -27.57 -15.22
N GLN A 229 1.46 -26.94 -15.42
CA GLN A 229 0.53 -26.62 -14.33
C GLN A 229 -0.04 -27.93 -13.75
N VAL A 230 0.22 -28.15 -12.46
CA VAL A 230 -0.34 -29.26 -11.68
C VAL A 230 -1.63 -28.85 -11.02
N PHE A 231 -1.69 -27.62 -10.48
CA PHE A 231 -2.91 -27.11 -9.91
C PHE A 231 -3.02 -25.59 -10.09
N LYS A 232 -4.26 -25.11 -10.08
CA LYS A 232 -4.61 -23.71 -9.92
C LYS A 232 -5.80 -23.64 -8.98
N ILE A 233 -5.60 -23.01 -7.83
CA ILE A 233 -6.64 -22.83 -6.81
C ILE A 233 -6.72 -21.35 -6.50
N TRP A 234 -7.91 -20.77 -6.57
CA TRP A 234 -8.11 -19.40 -6.13
C TRP A 234 -9.26 -19.29 -5.13
N LEU A 235 -9.17 -18.32 -4.23
CA LEU A 235 -10.15 -18.10 -3.18
C LEU A 235 -10.11 -16.65 -2.68
N SER A 236 -11.25 -16.19 -2.20
CA SER A 236 -11.36 -14.92 -1.47
C SER A 236 -10.95 -15.09 0.00
N ARG A 237 -10.71 -13.95 0.66
CA ARG A 237 -10.49 -13.91 2.12
C ARG A 237 -11.66 -14.54 2.89
N GLN A 238 -12.89 -14.21 2.51
CA GLN A 238 -14.09 -14.75 3.15
C GLN A 238 -14.12 -16.28 3.07
N GLN A 239 -13.88 -16.84 1.88
CA GLN A 239 -13.81 -18.29 1.70
C GLN A 239 -12.67 -18.90 2.52
N ALA A 240 -11.49 -18.26 2.59
CA ALA A 240 -10.39 -18.73 3.44
C ALA A 240 -10.78 -18.79 4.93
N THR A 241 -11.53 -17.79 5.42
CA THR A 241 -12.08 -17.77 6.79
C THR A 241 -13.09 -18.90 7.01
N GLU A 242 -14.04 -19.10 6.08
CA GLU A 242 -15.07 -20.16 6.15
C GLU A 242 -14.50 -21.58 6.07
N LEU A 243 -13.42 -21.77 5.30
CA LEU A 243 -12.69 -23.02 5.26
C LEU A 243 -11.95 -23.32 6.57
N ASN A 244 -11.60 -22.28 7.34
CA ASN A 244 -10.87 -22.35 8.60
C ASN A 244 -9.65 -23.30 8.52
N ILE A 245 -8.73 -22.96 7.62
CA ILE A 245 -7.53 -23.78 7.33
C ILE A 245 -6.68 -24.03 8.58
N ARG A 246 -6.67 -23.10 9.53
CA ARG A 246 -5.97 -23.26 10.82
C ARG A 246 -6.54 -24.45 11.60
N LYS A 247 -7.86 -24.51 11.79
CA LYS A 247 -8.53 -25.64 12.47
C LYS A 247 -8.33 -26.96 11.72
N VAL A 248 -8.26 -26.92 10.39
CA VAL A 248 -7.94 -28.08 9.55
C VAL A 248 -6.52 -28.60 9.86
N GLU A 249 -5.52 -27.71 9.89
CA GLU A 249 -4.14 -28.09 10.23
C GLU A 249 -3.99 -28.55 11.68
N GLU A 250 -4.70 -27.95 12.63
CA GLU A 250 -4.75 -28.40 14.03
C GLU A 250 -5.31 -29.82 14.15
N SER A 251 -6.39 -30.13 13.43
CA SER A 251 -6.98 -31.47 13.40
C SER A 251 -6.02 -32.51 12.80
N LEU A 252 -5.32 -32.15 11.72
CA LEU A 252 -4.28 -33.00 11.13
C LEU A 252 -3.10 -33.18 12.09
N GLY A 253 -2.67 -32.13 12.79
CA GLY A 253 -1.63 -32.20 13.80
C GLY A 253 -2.00 -33.13 14.97
N ALA A 254 -3.24 -33.06 15.45
CA ALA A 254 -3.74 -33.96 16.48
C ALA A 254 -3.76 -35.44 16.01
N PHE A 255 -4.13 -35.68 14.75
CA PHE A 255 -4.06 -37.02 14.16
C PHE A 255 -2.60 -37.52 14.03
N ASP A 256 -1.69 -36.66 13.57
CA ASP A 256 -0.27 -36.97 13.46
C ASP A 256 0.34 -37.29 14.84
N GLY A 257 -0.05 -36.57 15.88
CA GLY A 257 0.34 -36.85 17.27
C GLY A 257 -0.11 -38.24 17.73
N LYS A 258 -1.37 -38.61 17.47
CA LYS A 258 -1.88 -39.97 17.78
C LYS A 258 -1.12 -41.05 17.02
N LEU A 259 -0.80 -40.83 15.75
CA LEU A 259 0.01 -41.77 14.96
C LEU A 259 1.44 -41.86 15.51
N MET A 260 2.02 -40.76 15.99
CA MET A 260 3.36 -40.75 16.57
C MET A 260 3.41 -41.57 17.86
N THR A 261 2.41 -41.47 18.73
CA THR A 261 2.30 -42.34 19.91
C THR A 261 2.27 -43.82 19.52
N LYS A 262 1.51 -44.19 18.47
CA LYS A 262 1.48 -45.58 17.96
C LYS A 262 2.83 -46.02 17.40
N LEU A 263 3.56 -45.12 16.76
CA LEU A 263 4.89 -45.39 16.21
C LEU A 263 5.91 -45.64 17.33
N VAL A 264 5.96 -44.75 18.32
CA VAL A 264 6.86 -44.85 19.49
C VAL A 264 6.57 -46.14 20.27
N ASN A 265 5.30 -46.49 20.44
CA ASN A 265 4.87 -47.73 21.10
C ASN A 265 5.02 -48.98 20.20
N LYS A 266 5.71 -48.88 19.06
CA LYS A 266 5.94 -49.96 18.09
C LYS A 266 4.67 -50.66 17.57
N GLN A 267 3.51 -50.02 17.68
CA GLN A 267 2.22 -50.55 17.19
C GLN A 267 2.06 -50.40 15.67
N ILE A 268 2.83 -49.51 15.05
CA ILE A 268 2.92 -49.32 13.60
C ILE A 268 4.37 -49.10 13.21
N SER A 269 4.71 -49.42 11.95
CA SER A 269 6.02 -49.12 11.36
C SER A 269 6.09 -47.70 10.79
N ASP A 270 7.30 -47.17 10.57
CA ASP A 270 7.54 -45.87 9.92
C ASP A 270 6.84 -45.74 8.55
N LYS A 271 6.88 -46.83 7.77
CA LYS A 271 6.22 -46.90 6.46
C LYS A 271 4.71 -46.76 6.61
N LYS A 272 4.12 -47.42 7.62
CA LYS A 272 2.67 -47.34 7.90
C LYS A 272 2.29 -45.98 8.46
N PHE A 273 3.11 -45.39 9.34
CA PHE A 273 2.95 -44.04 9.86
C PHE A 273 2.87 -43.01 8.71
N THR A 274 3.87 -43.01 7.83
CA THR A 274 3.93 -42.07 6.69
C THR A 274 2.74 -42.25 5.75
N LYS A 275 2.38 -43.50 5.43
CA LYS A 275 1.22 -43.79 4.57
C LYS A 275 -0.10 -43.31 5.17
N LEU A 276 -0.33 -43.52 6.47
CA LEU A 276 -1.57 -43.10 7.13
C LEU A 276 -1.67 -41.58 7.24
N LYS A 277 -0.58 -40.90 7.61
CA LYS A 277 -0.50 -39.43 7.62
C LYS A 277 -0.84 -38.85 6.25
N ASP A 278 -0.20 -39.35 5.21
CA ASP A 278 -0.36 -38.83 3.85
C ASP A 278 -1.78 -39.10 3.31
N LYS A 279 -2.35 -40.28 3.61
CA LYS A 279 -3.74 -40.62 3.28
C LYS A 279 -4.74 -39.70 3.98
N GLN A 280 -4.56 -39.45 5.28
CA GLN A 280 -5.47 -38.60 6.04
C GLN A 280 -5.42 -37.15 5.56
N ARG A 281 -4.23 -36.59 5.35
CA ARG A 281 -4.08 -35.24 4.79
C ARG A 281 -4.70 -35.12 3.41
N ALA A 282 -4.48 -36.10 2.54
CA ALA A 282 -5.10 -36.10 1.22
C ALA A 282 -6.63 -36.19 1.30
N LYS A 283 -7.19 -37.00 2.21
CA LYS A 283 -8.64 -37.08 2.43
C LYS A 283 -9.21 -35.73 2.86
N VAL A 284 -8.68 -35.15 3.93
CA VAL A 284 -9.17 -33.88 4.49
C VAL A 284 -9.07 -32.74 3.47
N TYR A 285 -7.96 -32.63 2.74
CA TYR A 285 -7.84 -31.56 1.75
C TYR A 285 -8.68 -31.78 0.49
N LYS A 286 -9.09 -33.01 0.17
CA LYS A 286 -10.11 -33.23 -0.87
C LYS A 286 -11.47 -32.67 -0.43
N GLU A 287 -11.82 -32.86 0.85
CA GLU A 287 -13.05 -32.30 1.43
C GLU A 287 -12.98 -30.77 1.49
N VAL A 288 -11.84 -30.19 1.89
CA VAL A 288 -11.61 -28.73 1.86
C VAL A 288 -11.81 -28.18 0.46
N PHE A 289 -11.19 -28.77 -0.57
CA PHE A 289 -11.34 -28.28 -1.94
C PHE A 289 -12.73 -28.51 -2.52
N ALA A 290 -13.45 -29.53 -2.07
CA ALA A 290 -14.84 -29.77 -2.48
C ALA A 290 -15.82 -28.70 -1.94
N ARG A 291 -15.44 -27.95 -0.89
CA ARG A 291 -16.21 -26.81 -0.37
C ARG A 291 -16.02 -25.53 -1.19
N LEU A 292 -15.04 -25.48 -2.07
CA LEU A 292 -14.86 -24.38 -3.01
C LEU A 292 -15.67 -24.64 -4.29
N PRO A 293 -16.15 -23.58 -4.98
CA PRO A 293 -16.74 -23.72 -6.31
C PRO A 293 -15.80 -24.41 -7.30
N LYS A 294 -16.35 -25.19 -8.23
CA LYS A 294 -15.57 -26.08 -9.10
C LYS A 294 -14.61 -25.32 -10.02
N GLU A 295 -15.03 -24.15 -10.49
CA GLU A 295 -14.24 -23.22 -11.30
C GLU A 295 -13.06 -22.58 -10.53
N GLN A 296 -13.02 -22.76 -9.21
CA GLN A 296 -11.94 -22.26 -8.37
C GLN A 296 -10.84 -23.29 -8.12
N VAL A 297 -11.06 -24.55 -8.48
CA VAL A 297 -10.15 -25.66 -8.17
C VAL A 297 -9.85 -26.46 -9.43
N GLU A 298 -8.67 -26.26 -9.98
CA GLU A 298 -8.11 -27.08 -11.05
C GLU A 298 -6.97 -27.93 -10.48
N ILE A 299 -7.08 -29.25 -10.58
CA ILE A 299 -5.99 -30.18 -10.21
C ILE A 299 -5.82 -31.20 -11.33
N ASN A 300 -4.66 -31.20 -11.96
CA ASN A 300 -4.29 -32.14 -13.00
C ASN A 300 -3.88 -33.49 -12.39
N LYS A 301 -4.86 -34.37 -12.20
CA LYS A 301 -4.67 -35.70 -11.61
C LYS A 301 -3.72 -36.60 -12.42
N LYS A 302 -3.51 -36.34 -13.72
CA LYS A 302 -2.58 -37.13 -14.56
C LYS A 302 -1.11 -36.87 -14.21
N LEU A 303 -0.83 -35.72 -13.59
CA LEU A 303 0.51 -35.34 -13.13
C LEU A 303 0.77 -35.73 -11.67
N LEU A 304 -0.18 -36.43 -11.03
CA LEU A 304 -0.03 -36.87 -9.64
C LEU A 304 0.37 -38.34 -9.60
N ASP A 305 1.37 -38.64 -8.79
CA ASP A 305 1.67 -40.00 -8.37
C ASP A 305 0.53 -40.53 -7.47
N LYS A 306 0.17 -41.79 -7.69
CA LYS A 306 -0.86 -42.52 -6.95
C LYS A 306 -0.41 -42.90 -5.55
#